data_AF-A0A9E4E150-F1
#
_entry.id   AF-A0A9E4E150-F1
#
_cell.length_a   1.000
_cell.length_b   1.000
_cell.length_c   1.000
_cell.angle_alpha   90.00
_cell.angle_beta   90.00
_cell.angle_gamma   90.00
#
_symmetry.space_group_name_H-M   'P 1'
#
loop_
_entity.id
_entity.type
_entity.pdbx_description
1 polymer ?
#
loop_
_entity_poly.entity_id
_entity_poly.type
_entity_poly.pdbx_seq_one_letter_code
_entity_poly.pdbx_strand_id
1 'polypeptide(L)'
;MTIITGIKMLKGTMHRSGNGDNWHTTWANNDKQYVILTDGTGWPDAVGNTGKRYITRVFAIRGNAPNHTFEHLPGYPDLNYPNIFYGFGILALDGYIYHFLTTANRLPHDQPNFLSRFIGAKLIYSPDNGQSWKNHDGSPLRWEGWEERNSESMVFYCEPGDAFSLLTILQMGKNYEHNTDGYIYVYAPNGNEEESMNQLVMFRVPKDRILSRADYEYFVSRNSDGTANWSNDIHARGVVHTFPSGWVNKGFHHPYAWHPSVVYNAPLGVYMMANWGMGCDSDGRWFGKPSYLGFWIAAQPWGPWNQVYEETAWVPEGDSAARAYQPQIIPKWIAKDGKSFWLAFTDYQEINGKLPYTCFNCQKVEILTE
;
A
#
# COMPACT_ATOMS: atom_id res chain seq x y z
N MET A 1 12.97 -24.42 12.58
CA MET A 1 12.47 -23.22 11.88
C MET A 1 11.39 -23.70 10.93
N THR A 2 10.19 -23.15 10.98
CA THR A 2 9.10 -23.57 10.09
C THR A 2 9.45 -23.19 8.66
N ILE A 3 9.46 -24.16 7.74
CA ILE A 3 9.76 -23.89 6.32
C ILE A 3 8.43 -23.62 5.62
N ILE A 4 8.31 -22.45 5.00
CA ILE A 4 7.14 -22.10 4.17
C ILE A 4 7.38 -22.63 2.77
N THR A 5 6.50 -23.49 2.29
CA THR A 5 6.62 -24.16 0.98
C THR A 5 5.63 -23.66 -0.05
N GLY A 6 4.62 -22.89 0.36
CA GLY A 6 3.68 -22.30 -0.57
C GLY A 6 2.56 -21.51 0.09
N ILE A 7 1.71 -20.96 -0.77
CA ILE A 7 0.48 -20.24 -0.40
C ILE A 7 -0.70 -20.90 -1.10
N LYS A 8 -1.86 -20.90 -0.44
CA LYS A 8 -3.13 -21.37 -1.01
C LYS A 8 -4.25 -20.38 -0.70
N MET A 9 -4.79 -19.76 -1.75
CA MET A 9 -6.02 -18.96 -1.66
C MET A 9 -7.22 -19.89 -1.41
N LEU A 10 -7.98 -19.68 -0.34
CA LEU A 10 -9.09 -20.57 0.02
C LEU A 10 -10.37 -20.18 -0.70
N LYS A 11 -10.86 -21.08 -1.57
CA LYS A 11 -12.13 -20.92 -2.29
C LYS A 11 -13.33 -20.92 -1.34
N GLY A 12 -14.39 -20.21 -1.72
CA GLY A 12 -15.62 -20.05 -0.95
C GLY A 12 -15.47 -19.18 0.30
N THR A 13 -14.36 -18.45 0.45
CA THR A 13 -14.11 -17.58 1.61
C THR A 13 -14.12 -16.11 1.28
N MET A 14 -14.30 -15.75 0.00
CA MET A 14 -14.28 -14.36 -0.42
C MET A 14 -15.52 -13.60 0.05
N HIS A 15 -15.30 -12.43 0.64
CA HIS A 15 -16.34 -11.46 0.99
C HIS A 15 -16.14 -10.18 0.19
N ARG A 16 -17.22 -9.62 -0.37
CA ARG A 16 -17.22 -8.39 -1.17
C ARG A 16 -18.07 -7.33 -0.48
N SER A 17 -17.56 -6.11 -0.34
CA SER A 17 -18.28 -5.02 0.31
C SER A 17 -17.75 -3.65 -0.09
N GLY A 18 -18.53 -2.60 0.18
CA GLY A 18 -18.10 -1.22 0.02
C GLY A 18 -17.79 -0.79 -1.42
N ASN A 19 -17.26 0.42 -1.56
CA ASN A 19 -16.86 1.02 -2.82
C ASN A 19 -15.59 1.88 -2.65
N GLY A 20 -14.60 1.68 -3.51
CA GLY A 20 -13.29 2.36 -3.45
C GLY A 20 -12.14 1.39 -3.74
N ASP A 21 -10.91 1.81 -3.46
CA ASP A 21 -9.73 0.98 -3.70
C ASP A 21 -8.51 1.22 -2.76
N ASN A 22 -7.43 0.46 -2.99
CA ASN A 22 -6.07 0.53 -2.44
C ASN A 22 -5.85 0.10 -0.97
N TRP A 23 -6.85 0.13 -0.10
CA TRP A 23 -6.98 -0.63 1.18
C TRP A 23 -5.77 -0.75 2.13
N HIS A 24 -4.75 0.08 2.03
CA HIS A 24 -3.60 0.04 2.94
C HIS A 24 -4.05 0.17 4.38
N THR A 25 -3.53 -0.70 5.24
CA THR A 25 -4.07 -0.91 6.57
C THR A 25 -2.97 -0.93 7.63
N THR A 26 -3.25 -0.32 8.78
CA THR A 26 -2.41 -0.41 9.99
C THR A 26 -3.22 -0.80 11.22
N TRP A 27 -2.59 -1.44 12.22
CA TRP A 27 -3.22 -1.83 13.48
C TRP A 27 -2.76 -0.91 14.62
N ALA A 28 -3.69 -0.18 15.24
CA ALA A 28 -3.38 0.82 16.26
C ALA A 28 -3.48 0.30 17.70
N ASN A 29 -2.96 1.08 18.66
CA ASN A 29 -2.93 0.74 20.08
C ASN A 29 -4.33 0.55 20.70
N ASN A 30 -5.35 1.22 20.16
CA ASN A 30 -6.75 1.10 20.56
C ASN A 30 -7.46 -0.16 20.00
N ASP A 31 -6.69 -1.10 19.46
CA ASP A 31 -7.14 -2.36 18.87
C ASP A 31 -7.96 -2.25 17.58
N LYS A 32 -8.13 -1.04 17.04
CA LYS A 32 -8.74 -0.84 15.71
C LYS A 32 -7.69 -1.02 14.63
N GLN A 33 -8.13 -1.45 13.45
CA GLN A 33 -7.33 -1.27 12.24
C GLN A 33 -7.82 -0.04 11.50
N TYR A 34 -6.92 0.79 11.00
CA TYR A 34 -7.25 1.91 10.13
C TYR A 34 -6.94 1.51 8.70
N VAL A 35 -7.96 1.57 7.85
CA VAL A 35 -7.90 1.22 6.43
C VAL A 35 -8.10 2.47 5.59
N ILE A 36 -7.22 2.67 4.64
CA ILE A 36 -7.34 3.72 3.63
C ILE A 36 -8.38 3.29 2.59
N LEU A 37 -9.17 4.24 2.16
CA LEU A 37 -10.00 4.18 0.98
C LEU A 37 -9.51 5.25 0.01
N THR A 38 -9.44 4.90 -1.28
CA THR A 38 -9.35 5.87 -2.37
C THR A 38 -10.50 5.72 -3.36
N ASP A 39 -10.77 6.79 -4.13
CA ASP A 39 -11.73 6.86 -5.24
C ASP A 39 -13.09 6.15 -5.02
N GLY A 40 -13.72 6.39 -3.86
CA GLY A 40 -14.90 5.64 -3.45
C GLY A 40 -15.80 6.31 -2.41
N THR A 41 -16.94 5.69 -2.15
CA THR A 41 -17.90 6.11 -1.12
C THR A 41 -17.79 5.32 0.19
N GLY A 42 -16.99 4.25 0.22
CA GLY A 42 -16.81 3.38 1.38
C GLY A 42 -17.98 2.43 1.54
N TRP A 43 -18.43 2.22 2.78
CA TRP A 43 -19.48 1.26 3.10
C TRP A 43 -20.76 1.99 3.48
N PRO A 44 -21.90 1.71 2.79
CA PRO A 44 -23.17 2.34 3.11
C PRO A 44 -23.61 2.14 4.56
N ASP A 45 -23.29 0.97 5.14
CA ASP A 45 -23.62 0.58 6.51
C ASP A 45 -22.55 0.99 7.53
N ALA A 46 -21.50 1.72 7.12
CA ALA A 46 -20.49 2.20 8.05
C ALA A 46 -21.10 3.17 9.08
N VAL A 47 -20.70 3.02 10.33
CA VAL A 47 -21.06 3.99 11.37
C VAL A 47 -20.48 5.35 10.99
N GLY A 48 -21.33 6.39 10.97
CA GLY A 48 -20.93 7.74 10.57
C GLY A 48 -20.84 7.95 9.05
N ASN A 49 -21.43 7.06 8.24
CA ASN A 49 -21.53 7.25 6.80
C ASN A 49 -22.13 8.62 6.43
N THR A 50 -21.44 9.35 5.55
CA THR A 50 -21.88 10.67 5.08
C THR A 50 -22.48 10.64 3.67
N GLY A 51 -22.46 9.49 2.99
CA GLY A 51 -22.89 9.35 1.59
C GLY A 51 -22.01 10.10 0.57
N LYS A 52 -20.87 10.65 1.00
CA LYS A 52 -19.95 11.39 0.13
C LYS A 52 -19.03 10.43 -0.62
N ARG A 53 -18.57 10.85 -1.81
CA ARG A 53 -17.43 10.23 -2.51
C ARG A 53 -16.14 10.93 -2.09
N TYR A 54 -15.09 10.16 -1.88
CA TYR A 54 -13.78 10.63 -1.45
C TYR A 54 -12.70 10.24 -2.46
N ILE A 55 -11.74 11.14 -2.66
CA ILE A 55 -10.46 10.80 -3.32
C ILE A 55 -9.61 9.96 -2.37
N THR A 56 -9.52 10.38 -1.11
CA THR A 56 -8.88 9.64 -0.02
C THR A 56 -9.71 9.77 1.25
N ARG A 57 -9.87 8.68 1.98
CA ARG A 57 -10.46 8.65 3.31
C ARG A 57 -9.81 7.56 4.18
N VAL A 58 -9.89 7.71 5.49
CA VAL A 58 -9.56 6.62 6.43
C VAL A 58 -10.81 6.17 7.18
N PHE A 59 -11.01 4.87 7.22
CA PHE A 59 -12.02 4.18 8.01
C PHE A 59 -11.33 3.36 9.11
N ALA A 60 -12.04 3.05 10.18
CA ALA A 60 -11.63 2.02 11.11
C ALA A 60 -12.41 0.72 10.84
N ILE A 61 -11.70 -0.40 10.94
CA ILE A 61 -12.25 -1.76 10.91
C ILE A 61 -12.37 -2.24 12.36
N ARG A 62 -13.56 -2.69 12.73
CA ARG A 62 -13.84 -3.37 14.01
C ARG A 62 -14.06 -4.86 13.79
N GLY A 63 -13.53 -5.66 14.69
CA GLY A 63 -13.63 -7.12 14.62
C GLY A 63 -12.58 -7.77 13.71
N ASN A 64 -12.82 -9.04 13.39
CA ASN A 64 -11.93 -9.86 12.58
C ASN A 64 -12.69 -10.39 11.36
N ALA A 65 -11.99 -10.59 10.24
CA ALA A 65 -12.60 -11.25 9.11
C ALA A 65 -13.08 -12.68 9.48
N PRO A 66 -14.24 -13.12 8.95
CA PRO A 66 -15.09 -12.37 8.03
C PRO A 66 -16.08 -11.42 8.72
N ASN A 67 -16.28 -11.55 10.02
CA ASN A 67 -17.30 -10.83 10.80
C ASN A 67 -16.80 -9.46 11.30
N HIS A 68 -16.48 -8.57 10.36
CA HIS A 68 -15.97 -7.23 10.63
C HIS A 68 -16.96 -6.15 10.20
N THR A 69 -16.84 -4.97 10.81
CA THR A 69 -17.62 -3.78 10.44
C THR A 69 -16.71 -2.58 10.24
N PHE A 70 -17.25 -1.55 9.57
CA PHE A 70 -16.52 -0.33 9.24
C PHE A 70 -17.13 0.87 9.96
N GLU A 71 -16.29 1.81 10.35
CA GLU A 71 -16.70 3.10 10.89
C GLU A 71 -15.87 4.21 10.25
N HIS A 72 -16.49 5.36 10.00
CA HIS A 72 -15.73 6.55 9.62
C HIS A 72 -14.78 6.94 10.74
N LEU A 73 -13.60 7.45 10.38
CA LEU A 73 -12.73 8.17 11.29
C LEU A 73 -13.11 9.67 11.23
N PRO A 74 -13.89 10.22 12.19
CA PRO A 74 -14.49 11.55 12.02
C PRO A 74 -13.47 12.67 12.00
N GLY A 75 -12.36 12.51 12.73
CA GLY A 75 -11.26 13.47 12.73
C GLY A 75 -10.43 13.44 11.45
N TYR A 76 -10.61 12.46 10.56
CA TYR A 76 -9.92 12.47 9.28
C TYR A 76 -10.41 13.65 8.42
N PRO A 77 -9.50 14.52 7.96
CA PRO A 77 -9.82 15.73 7.21
C PRO A 77 -10.55 15.42 5.88
N ASP A 78 -11.50 16.28 5.50
CA ASP A 78 -12.05 16.28 4.14
C ASP A 78 -10.99 16.85 3.18
N LEU A 79 -10.73 16.15 2.07
CA LEU A 79 -10.01 16.70 0.93
C LEU A 79 -11.01 17.41 0.02
N ASN A 80 -10.85 18.71 -0.17
CA ASN A 80 -11.72 19.49 -1.05
C ASN A 80 -11.14 19.57 -2.45
N TYR A 81 -11.96 19.27 -3.47
CA TYR A 81 -11.62 19.54 -4.86
C TYR A 81 -11.27 21.04 -5.03
N PRO A 82 -10.21 21.40 -5.79
CA PRO A 82 -9.43 20.59 -6.73
C PRO A 82 -8.19 19.90 -6.15
N ASN A 83 -8.03 19.85 -4.82
CA ASN A 83 -6.87 19.18 -4.21
C ASN A 83 -7.01 17.66 -4.27
N ILE A 84 -6.09 17.03 -5.00
CA ILE A 84 -6.04 15.58 -5.20
C ILE A 84 -4.78 15.04 -4.52
N PHE A 85 -5.01 14.27 -3.45
CA PHE A 85 -4.00 13.44 -2.82
C PHE A 85 -4.56 12.02 -2.64
N TYR A 86 -3.80 11.02 -3.05
CA TYR A 86 -4.16 9.59 -2.95
C TYR A 86 -3.46 8.94 -1.76
N GLY A 87 -4.20 8.29 -0.86
CA GLY A 87 -3.61 7.63 0.31
C GLY A 87 -2.99 6.27 -0.03
N PHE A 88 -1.72 6.07 0.33
CA PHE A 88 -1.04 4.77 0.17
C PHE A 88 -0.24 4.34 1.41
N GLY A 89 0.55 5.20 2.04
CA GLY A 89 1.28 4.80 3.26
C GLY A 89 0.46 5.08 4.52
N ILE A 90 0.22 4.11 5.40
CA ILE A 90 -0.32 4.36 6.75
C ILE A 90 0.38 3.50 7.79
N LEU A 91 0.67 4.09 8.96
CA LEU A 91 1.32 3.41 10.07
C LEU A 91 0.79 3.92 11.40
N ALA A 92 0.43 3.01 12.29
CA ALA A 92 0.17 3.28 13.69
C ALA A 92 1.41 2.90 14.51
N LEU A 93 1.96 3.86 15.23
CA LEU A 93 3.23 3.74 15.94
C LEU A 93 3.18 4.60 17.19
N ASP A 94 3.45 4.01 18.35
CA ASP A 94 3.54 4.70 19.65
C ASP A 94 2.35 5.63 19.95
N GLY A 95 1.14 5.24 19.50
CA GLY A 95 -0.11 5.99 19.68
C GLY A 95 -0.38 7.09 18.64
N TYR A 96 0.55 7.27 17.71
CA TYR A 96 0.41 8.16 16.56
C TYR A 96 -0.09 7.38 15.34
N ILE A 97 -0.70 8.09 14.39
CA ILE A 97 -0.96 7.58 13.04
C ILE A 97 -0.21 8.46 12.05
N TYR A 98 0.68 7.87 11.26
CA TYR A 98 1.37 8.52 10.16
C TYR A 98 0.73 8.12 8.84
N HIS A 99 0.58 9.06 7.92
CA HIS A 99 -0.07 8.82 6.64
C HIS A 99 0.64 9.56 5.52
N PHE A 100 1.11 8.82 4.53
CA PHE A 100 1.66 9.35 3.29
C PHE A 100 0.57 9.42 2.22
N LEU A 101 0.39 10.61 1.67
CA LEU A 101 -0.53 10.86 0.57
C LEU A 101 0.23 11.31 -0.67
N THR A 102 -0.04 10.64 -1.76
CA THR A 102 0.63 10.81 -3.04
C THR A 102 -0.02 11.90 -3.85
N THR A 103 0.79 12.63 -4.60
CA THR A 103 0.34 13.66 -5.52
C THR A 103 0.87 13.42 -6.93
N ALA A 104 0.03 13.69 -7.93
CA ALA A 104 0.39 13.61 -9.33
C ALA A 104 1.06 14.91 -9.80
N ASN A 105 1.52 14.97 -11.06
CA ASN A 105 2.05 16.17 -11.71
C ASN A 105 1.02 16.99 -12.50
N ARG A 106 -0.18 16.45 -12.71
CA ARG A 106 -1.35 17.11 -13.30
C ARG A 106 -2.63 16.36 -12.95
N LEU A 107 -3.80 16.94 -13.24
CA LEU A 107 -5.05 16.24 -13.02
C LEU A 107 -5.17 15.06 -14.03
N PRO A 108 -5.77 13.93 -13.63
CA PRO A 108 -5.98 12.77 -14.52
C PRO A 108 -6.80 13.07 -15.79
N HIS A 109 -7.48 14.21 -15.86
CA HIS A 109 -8.38 14.59 -16.97
C HIS A 109 -7.91 15.83 -17.75
N ASP A 110 -6.71 16.35 -17.47
CA ASP A 110 -6.14 17.45 -18.24
C ASP A 110 -5.75 16.97 -19.66
N GLN A 111 -6.11 17.75 -20.69
CA GLN A 111 -5.74 17.47 -22.07
C GLN A 111 -4.26 17.78 -22.36
N PRO A 112 -3.61 17.06 -23.27
CA PRO A 112 -4.07 15.82 -23.91
C PRO A 112 -3.93 14.62 -22.95
N ASN A 113 -4.91 13.71 -22.98
CA ASN A 113 -5.21 12.55 -22.10
C ASN A 113 -4.04 11.59 -21.69
N PHE A 114 -2.86 12.11 -21.35
CA PHE A 114 -1.63 11.33 -21.15
C PHE A 114 -1.25 11.24 -19.68
N LEU A 115 -0.75 10.04 -19.33
CA LEU A 115 -0.01 9.65 -18.13
C LEU A 115 0.27 10.84 -17.19
N SER A 116 -0.60 11.05 -16.20
CA SER A 116 -0.16 11.74 -14.99
C SER A 116 0.93 10.88 -14.35
N ARG A 117 1.92 11.48 -13.71
CA ARG A 117 2.92 10.74 -12.96
C ARG A 117 2.72 11.12 -11.51
N PHE A 118 2.76 10.13 -10.63
CA PHE A 118 2.98 10.44 -9.23
C PHE A 118 4.38 11.01 -9.10
N ILE A 119 4.49 12.20 -8.49
CA ILE A 119 5.76 12.92 -8.39
C ILE A 119 6.10 13.28 -6.96
N GLY A 120 5.19 13.08 -6.00
CA GLY A 120 5.49 13.40 -4.63
C GLY A 120 4.57 12.74 -3.61
N ALA A 121 4.99 12.84 -2.36
CA ALA A 121 4.27 12.32 -1.21
C ALA A 121 4.28 13.34 -0.06
N LYS A 122 3.08 13.74 0.37
CA LYS A 122 2.84 14.50 1.59
C LYS A 122 2.83 13.55 2.78
N LEU A 123 3.50 13.90 3.87
CA LEU A 123 3.36 13.21 5.15
C LEU A 123 2.50 14.06 6.09
N ILE A 124 1.47 13.43 6.65
CA ILE A 124 0.65 13.98 7.73
C ILE A 124 0.66 13.00 8.89
N TYR A 125 0.36 13.49 10.09
CA TYR A 125 0.23 12.62 11.25
C TYR A 125 -0.89 13.04 12.18
N SER A 126 -1.40 12.07 12.93
CA SER A 126 -2.32 12.26 14.03
C SER A 126 -1.66 11.85 15.34
N PRO A 127 -1.62 12.72 16.37
CA PRO A 127 -1.08 12.39 17.69
C PRO A 127 -2.08 11.71 18.64
N ASP A 128 -3.32 11.49 18.19
CA ASP A 128 -4.45 11.18 19.07
C ASP A 128 -5.42 10.15 18.45
N ASN A 129 -4.85 9.14 17.78
CA ASN A 129 -5.59 8.05 17.13
C ASN A 129 -6.62 8.52 16.08
N GLY A 130 -6.28 9.60 15.37
CA GLY A 130 -7.03 10.11 14.23
C GLY A 130 -8.09 11.15 14.59
N GLN A 131 -8.07 11.72 15.79
CA GLN A 131 -9.01 12.77 16.21
C GLN A 131 -8.60 14.14 15.65
N SER A 132 -7.31 14.42 15.55
CA SER A 132 -6.73 15.60 14.91
C SER A 132 -5.56 15.22 14.01
N TRP A 133 -5.25 16.08 13.04
CA TRP A 133 -4.19 15.84 12.05
C TRP A 133 -3.33 17.09 11.85
N LYS A 134 -2.05 16.87 11.60
CA LYS A 134 -1.02 17.88 11.39
C LYS A 134 -0.19 17.56 10.17
N ASN A 135 0.42 18.59 9.58
CA ASN A 135 1.52 18.42 8.63
C ASN A 135 2.74 17.80 9.32
N HIS A 136 3.66 17.21 8.54
CA HIS A 136 4.88 16.60 9.10
C HIS A 136 5.75 17.57 9.91
N ASP A 137 5.74 18.87 9.58
CA ASP A 137 6.43 19.93 10.32
C ASP A 137 5.73 20.35 11.64
N GLY A 138 4.59 19.73 11.96
CA GLY A 138 3.79 20.00 13.15
C GLY A 138 2.81 21.17 13.02
N SER A 139 2.78 21.88 11.88
CA SER A 139 1.81 22.92 11.60
C SER A 139 0.39 22.33 11.43
N PRO A 140 -0.68 23.15 11.61
CA PRO A 140 -2.04 22.73 11.30
C PRO A 140 -2.12 22.18 9.87
N LEU A 141 -2.81 21.06 9.70
CA LEU A 141 -2.96 20.46 8.39
C LEU A 141 -3.63 21.44 7.41
N ARG A 142 -3.04 21.55 6.23
CA ARG A 142 -3.62 22.18 5.05
C ARG A 142 -3.40 21.29 3.83
N TRP A 143 -4.23 21.47 2.82
CA TRP A 143 -4.09 20.81 1.52
C TRP A 143 -3.52 21.79 0.52
N GLU A 144 -2.29 21.55 0.08
CA GLU A 144 -1.60 22.40 -0.89
C GLU A 144 -2.28 22.28 -2.26
N GLY A 145 -2.65 23.45 -2.80
CA GLY A 145 -2.98 23.63 -4.20
C GLY A 145 -1.83 23.22 -5.10
N TRP A 146 -2.11 22.94 -6.37
CA TRP A 146 -1.12 22.45 -7.34
C TRP A 146 0.18 23.27 -7.38
N GLU A 147 0.07 24.60 -7.45
CA GLU A 147 1.20 25.54 -7.50
C GLU A 147 1.93 25.72 -6.15
N GLU A 148 1.33 25.26 -5.05
CA GLU A 148 1.91 25.36 -3.71
C GLU A 148 2.74 24.13 -3.35
N ARG A 149 2.71 23.07 -4.18
CA ARG A 149 3.43 21.82 -3.94
C ARG A 149 4.90 21.97 -4.31
N ASN A 150 5.76 21.67 -3.36
CA ASN A 150 7.21 21.75 -3.48
C ASN A 150 7.88 20.83 -2.44
N SER A 151 9.21 20.81 -2.42
CA SER A 151 10.04 20.01 -1.51
C SER A 151 9.97 20.42 -0.02
N GLU A 152 9.35 21.55 0.32
CA GLU A 152 9.07 21.93 1.71
C GLU A 152 7.73 21.34 2.18
N SER A 153 6.72 21.35 1.32
CA SER A 153 5.38 20.82 1.65
C SER A 153 5.25 19.30 1.56
N MET A 154 6.12 18.65 0.78
CA MET A 154 6.12 17.21 0.51
C MET A 154 7.42 16.58 0.98
N VAL A 155 7.33 15.41 1.62
CA VAL A 155 8.52 14.65 2.04
C VAL A 155 9.29 14.12 0.82
N PHE A 156 8.58 13.78 -0.25
CA PHE A 156 9.19 13.48 -1.55
C PHE A 156 8.55 14.36 -2.61
N TYR A 157 9.36 14.98 -3.49
CA TYR A 157 8.86 15.79 -4.59
C TYR A 157 9.85 15.84 -5.75
N CYS A 158 9.44 15.34 -6.91
CA CYS A 158 10.26 15.24 -8.13
C CYS A 158 11.61 14.53 -7.89
N GLU A 159 11.59 13.48 -7.07
CA GLU A 159 12.77 12.67 -6.77
C GLU A 159 13.29 11.94 -8.03
N PRO A 160 14.54 11.45 -8.05
CA PRO A 160 15.08 10.75 -9.21
C PRO A 160 14.22 9.54 -9.57
N GLY A 161 13.67 9.52 -10.80
CA GLY A 161 12.74 8.49 -11.26
C GLY A 161 11.35 8.56 -10.61
N ASP A 162 11.02 9.63 -9.89
CA ASP A 162 9.81 9.77 -9.07
C ASP A 162 9.65 8.67 -8.01
N ALA A 163 10.76 8.06 -7.57
CA ALA A 163 10.76 7.04 -6.52
C ALA A 163 10.16 7.58 -5.22
N PHE A 164 9.52 6.70 -4.45
CA PHE A 164 8.82 7.02 -3.20
C PHE A 164 7.63 7.98 -3.33
N SER A 165 7.19 8.32 -4.56
CA SER A 165 5.86 8.90 -4.75
C SER A 165 4.77 7.86 -4.52
N LEU A 166 5.00 6.58 -4.86
CA LEU A 166 4.14 5.44 -4.54
C LEU A 166 4.82 4.59 -3.49
N LEU A 167 4.35 4.61 -2.24
CA LEU A 167 5.02 3.92 -1.15
C LEU A 167 4.09 3.10 -0.26
N THR A 168 4.65 2.10 0.39
CA THR A 168 3.98 1.27 1.40
C THR A 168 4.90 1.14 2.62
N ILE A 169 4.32 0.97 3.80
CA ILE A 169 5.08 0.85 5.04
C ILE A 169 4.96 -0.60 5.53
N LEU A 170 6.09 -1.21 5.85
CA LEU A 170 6.14 -2.53 6.51
C LEU A 170 5.29 -2.48 7.79
N GLN A 171 4.32 -3.38 7.94
CA GLN A 171 3.53 -3.48 9.17
C GLN A 171 4.10 -4.54 10.12
N MET A 172 4.28 -4.19 11.39
CA MET A 172 4.87 -5.08 12.42
C MET A 172 3.98 -5.20 13.66
N GLY A 173 2.79 -5.77 13.48
CA GLY A 173 1.85 -6.04 14.58
C GLY A 173 1.12 -4.79 15.09
N LYS A 174 0.50 -4.92 16.27
CA LYS A 174 -0.27 -3.84 16.89
C LYS A 174 0.63 -2.70 17.30
N ASN A 175 0.34 -1.48 16.85
CA ASN A 175 1.10 -0.28 17.19
C ASN A 175 2.62 -0.45 16.99
N TYR A 176 3.00 -1.23 15.97
CA TYR A 176 4.39 -1.56 15.67
C TYR A 176 5.16 -2.38 16.72
N GLU A 177 4.47 -3.10 17.61
CA GLU A 177 5.07 -3.81 18.75
C GLU A 177 6.07 -4.91 18.38
N HIS A 178 6.03 -5.44 17.15
CA HIS A 178 7.01 -6.45 16.70
C HIS A 178 8.28 -5.86 16.09
N ASN A 179 8.40 -4.54 16.04
CA ASN A 179 9.67 -3.91 15.68
C ASN A 179 10.73 -4.20 16.75
N THR A 180 11.86 -4.76 16.32
CA THR A 180 12.94 -5.18 17.22
C THR A 180 14.25 -4.43 17.01
N ASP A 181 14.37 -3.68 15.91
CA ASP A 181 15.60 -2.99 15.51
C ASP A 181 15.49 -1.45 15.58
N GLY A 182 14.34 -0.91 15.93
CA GLY A 182 14.11 0.53 16.07
C GLY A 182 13.86 1.29 14.76
N TYR A 183 13.76 0.59 13.62
CA TYR A 183 13.57 1.22 12.31
C TYR A 183 12.17 0.98 11.73
N ILE A 184 11.66 2.01 11.05
CA ILE A 184 10.51 1.89 10.14
C ILE A 184 11.06 1.63 8.75
N TYR A 185 10.49 0.64 8.05
CA TYR A 185 10.86 0.30 6.68
C TYR A 185 9.76 0.68 5.70
N VAL A 186 10.13 1.36 4.62
CA VAL A 186 9.21 1.86 3.60
C VAL A 186 9.69 1.43 2.23
N TYR A 187 8.80 0.83 1.45
CA TYR A 187 9.10 0.32 0.10
C TYR A 187 8.37 1.12 -0.96
N ALA A 188 8.95 1.17 -2.15
CA ALA A 188 8.36 1.79 -3.34
C ALA A 188 8.85 1.07 -4.62
N PRO A 189 8.09 1.14 -5.72
CA PRO A 189 8.65 0.92 -7.05
C PRO A 189 9.80 1.89 -7.34
N ASN A 190 10.81 1.48 -8.10
CA ASN A 190 11.93 2.33 -8.52
C ASN A 190 11.56 3.21 -9.72
N GLY A 191 10.44 3.91 -9.60
CA GLY A 191 9.91 4.82 -10.60
C GLY A 191 8.70 4.31 -11.35
N ASN A 192 8.52 4.79 -12.58
CA ASN A 192 7.23 4.73 -13.27
C ASN A 192 7.30 4.19 -14.71
N GLU A 193 8.42 3.60 -15.11
CA GLU A 193 8.57 2.96 -16.42
C GLU A 193 8.77 1.45 -16.25
N GLU A 194 8.46 0.65 -17.27
CA GLU A 194 8.49 -0.83 -17.18
C GLU A 194 9.80 -1.38 -16.57
N GLU A 195 10.96 -0.86 -16.99
CA GLU A 195 12.28 -1.35 -16.56
C GLU A 195 12.67 -0.94 -15.14
N SER A 196 11.97 0.04 -14.56
CA SER A 196 12.30 0.64 -13.27
C SER A 196 11.19 0.41 -12.24
N MET A 197 9.92 0.52 -12.63
CA MET A 197 8.75 0.26 -11.79
C MET A 197 8.65 -1.20 -11.37
N ASN A 198 9.19 -2.15 -12.14
CA ASN A 198 9.31 -3.55 -11.72
C ASN A 198 10.47 -3.81 -10.73
N GLN A 199 11.19 -2.78 -10.29
CA GLN A 199 12.22 -2.90 -9.27
C GLN A 199 11.70 -2.35 -7.93
N LEU A 200 11.99 -3.06 -6.85
CA LEU A 200 11.68 -2.64 -5.49
C LEU A 200 12.86 -1.85 -4.92
N VAL A 201 12.60 -0.65 -4.42
CA VAL A 201 13.53 0.15 -3.61
C VAL A 201 12.95 0.38 -2.22
N MET A 202 13.81 0.73 -1.26
CA MET A 202 13.36 1.02 0.09
C MET A 202 14.21 2.08 0.78
N PHE A 203 13.62 2.72 1.79
CA PHE A 203 14.35 3.44 2.83
C PHE A 203 13.96 2.90 4.20
N ARG A 204 14.78 3.23 5.19
CA ARG A 204 14.45 3.10 6.61
C ARG A 204 14.65 4.42 7.35
N VAL A 205 14.03 4.55 8.50
CA VAL A 205 14.21 5.71 9.39
C VAL A 205 14.07 5.26 10.84
N PRO A 206 14.86 5.79 11.79
CA PRO A 206 14.61 5.56 13.22
C PRO A 206 13.16 5.90 13.57
N LYS A 207 12.51 5.07 14.39
CA LYS A 207 11.06 5.17 14.59
C LYS A 207 10.61 6.50 15.21
N ASP A 208 11.47 7.14 16.00
CA ASP A 208 11.26 8.46 16.60
C ASP A 208 11.53 9.64 15.63
N ARG A 209 11.97 9.34 14.39
CA ARG A 209 12.41 10.32 13.39
C ARG A 209 11.64 10.28 12.08
N ILE A 210 10.51 9.58 11.99
CA ILE A 210 9.69 9.50 10.76
C ILE A 210 9.30 10.87 10.18
N LEU A 211 9.16 11.91 10.99
CA LEU A 211 8.82 13.27 10.52
C LEU A 211 10.02 14.03 9.94
N SER A 212 11.24 13.52 10.11
CA SER A 212 12.49 14.16 9.70
C SER A 212 13.09 13.43 8.49
N ARG A 213 12.82 13.95 7.29
CA ARG A 213 13.34 13.38 6.03
C ARG A 213 14.87 13.25 6.02
N ALA A 214 15.58 14.16 6.67
CA ALA A 214 17.04 14.15 6.72
C ALA A 214 17.62 12.91 7.44
N ASP A 215 16.81 12.24 8.27
CA ASP A 215 17.18 11.02 8.99
C ASP A 215 16.84 9.73 8.21
N TYR A 216 16.35 9.85 6.97
CA TYR A 216 16.00 8.70 6.14
C TYR A 216 17.27 8.12 5.50
N GLU A 217 17.43 6.80 5.61
CA GLU A 217 18.54 6.06 5.03
C GLU A 217 17.99 5.14 3.93
N TYR A 218 18.50 5.26 2.71
CA TYR A 218 18.11 4.48 1.54
C TYR A 218 18.97 3.22 1.42
N PHE A 219 18.34 2.09 1.13
CA PHE A 219 19.04 0.83 0.91
C PHE A 219 19.97 0.96 -0.29
N VAL A 220 21.24 0.55 -0.17
CA VAL A 220 22.24 0.57 -1.26
C VAL A 220 22.51 -0.84 -1.78
N SER A 221 22.79 -1.77 -0.88
CA SER A 221 23.13 -3.15 -1.24
C SER A 221 23.03 -4.07 -0.03
N ARG A 222 22.90 -5.37 -0.29
CA ARG A 222 23.00 -6.42 0.72
C ARG A 222 24.43 -6.98 0.74
N ASN A 223 24.96 -7.15 1.95
CA ASN A 223 26.26 -7.77 2.20
C ASN A 223 26.16 -9.30 2.19
N SER A 224 27.30 -9.98 2.04
CA SER A 224 27.35 -11.46 2.07
C SER A 224 26.97 -12.06 3.42
N ASP A 225 27.08 -11.29 4.51
CA ASP A 225 26.68 -11.68 5.86
C ASP A 225 25.18 -11.46 6.15
N GLY A 226 24.42 -10.97 5.17
CA GLY A 226 22.99 -10.68 5.28
C GLY A 226 22.65 -9.29 5.81
N THR A 227 23.63 -8.50 6.26
CA THR A 227 23.41 -7.08 6.60
C THR A 227 23.20 -6.24 5.34
N ALA A 228 22.77 -4.98 5.50
CA ALA A 228 22.56 -4.05 4.40
C ALA A 228 23.38 -2.77 4.59
N ASN A 229 23.87 -2.23 3.47
CA ASN A 229 24.48 -0.92 3.40
C ASN A 229 23.39 0.12 3.14
N TRP A 230 23.49 1.24 3.84
CA TRP A 230 22.52 2.33 3.78
C TRP A 230 23.23 3.66 3.51
N SER A 231 22.54 4.59 2.84
CA SER A 231 23.05 5.92 2.52
C SER A 231 21.95 6.95 2.75
N ASN A 232 22.31 8.16 3.19
CA ASN A 232 21.37 9.28 3.27
C ASN A 232 21.16 9.96 1.91
N ASP A 233 21.92 9.55 0.88
CA ASP A 233 21.77 10.01 -0.50
C ASP A 233 20.80 9.11 -1.27
N ILE A 234 19.66 9.67 -1.67
CA ILE A 234 18.63 8.98 -2.47
C ILE A 234 19.14 8.53 -3.85
N HIS A 235 20.19 9.16 -4.38
CA HIS A 235 20.81 8.76 -5.65
C HIS A 235 21.63 7.48 -5.51
N ALA A 236 22.07 7.13 -4.30
CA ALA A 236 22.80 5.90 -4.01
C ALA A 236 21.88 4.68 -3.81
N ARG A 237 20.55 4.86 -3.85
CA ARG A 237 19.61 3.76 -3.59
C ARG A 237 19.83 2.62 -4.58
N GLY A 238 19.91 1.40 -4.07
CA GLY A 238 19.98 0.17 -4.84
C GLY A 238 18.64 -0.55 -4.88
N VAL A 239 18.61 -1.58 -5.72
CA VAL A 239 17.44 -2.45 -5.92
C VAL A 239 17.42 -3.55 -4.86
N VAL A 240 16.31 -3.66 -4.14
CA VAL A 240 16.03 -4.71 -3.13
C VAL A 240 15.63 -6.01 -3.81
N HIS A 241 14.80 -5.93 -4.84
CA HIS A 241 14.28 -7.06 -5.61
C HIS A 241 13.80 -6.58 -7.00
N THR A 242 13.81 -7.47 -8.00
CA THR A 242 13.27 -7.18 -9.33
C THR A 242 12.17 -8.18 -9.64
N PHE A 243 10.97 -7.68 -9.91
CA PHE A 243 9.78 -8.44 -10.29
C PHE A 243 9.75 -8.73 -11.80
N PRO A 244 8.91 -9.68 -12.26
CA PRO A 244 8.76 -9.96 -13.68
C PRO A 244 8.41 -8.71 -14.51
N SER A 245 8.97 -8.62 -15.71
CA SER A 245 8.62 -7.59 -16.70
C SER A 245 7.30 -7.90 -17.42
N GLY A 246 6.74 -6.91 -18.11
CA GLY A 246 5.54 -6.99 -18.94
C GLY A 246 4.23 -6.70 -18.19
N TRP A 247 4.32 -6.02 -17.05
CA TRP A 247 3.20 -5.81 -16.12
C TRP A 247 3.03 -4.35 -15.70
N VAL A 248 3.56 -3.39 -16.48
CA VAL A 248 3.39 -1.95 -16.24
C VAL A 248 2.58 -1.33 -17.39
N ASN A 249 1.53 -0.57 -17.05
CA ASN A 249 0.69 0.11 -18.02
C ASN A 249 1.43 1.26 -18.74
N LYS A 250 0.96 1.57 -19.95
CA LYS A 250 1.46 2.63 -20.82
C LYS A 250 0.30 3.48 -21.35
N GLY A 251 0.61 4.71 -21.72
CA GLY A 251 -0.29 5.65 -22.41
C GLY A 251 -1.40 6.28 -21.56
N PHE A 252 -2.20 5.48 -20.85
CA PHE A 252 -3.41 5.93 -20.15
C PHE A 252 -3.29 5.81 -18.63
N HIS A 253 -3.65 6.89 -17.92
CA HIS A 253 -3.49 7.08 -16.46
C HIS A 253 -2.05 6.99 -15.95
N HIS A 254 -1.81 7.20 -14.66
CA HIS A 254 -0.47 7.05 -14.11
C HIS A 254 -0.01 5.59 -14.18
N PRO A 255 1.30 5.34 -14.41
CA PRO A 255 1.86 4.01 -14.23
C PRO A 255 1.57 3.52 -12.80
N TYR A 256 1.02 2.31 -12.69
CA TYR A 256 0.65 1.73 -11.40
C TYR A 256 0.77 0.21 -11.42
N ALA A 257 1.87 -0.29 -10.87
CA ALA A 257 2.14 -1.71 -10.70
C ALA A 257 3.19 -1.90 -9.62
N TRP A 258 3.37 -3.13 -9.15
CA TRP A 258 4.46 -3.54 -8.27
C TRP A 258 4.57 -2.78 -6.95
N HIS A 259 3.47 -2.15 -6.53
CA HIS A 259 3.36 -1.47 -5.24
C HIS A 259 2.89 -2.47 -4.18
N PRO A 260 3.76 -2.86 -3.23
CA PRO A 260 3.53 -4.07 -2.44
C PRO A 260 2.70 -3.82 -1.18
N SER A 261 2.29 -4.93 -0.56
CA SER A 261 1.91 -5.01 0.84
C SER A 261 2.93 -5.86 1.58
N VAL A 262 3.51 -5.33 2.65
CA VAL A 262 4.57 -6.02 3.41
C VAL A 262 4.22 -6.04 4.89
N VAL A 263 4.24 -7.23 5.49
CA VAL A 263 3.90 -7.44 6.91
C VAL A 263 4.87 -8.42 7.57
N TYR A 264 5.07 -8.31 8.88
CA TYR A 264 5.80 -9.29 9.66
C TYR A 264 4.84 -10.32 10.30
N ASN A 265 5.03 -11.60 9.98
CA ASN A 265 4.32 -12.73 10.56
C ASN A 265 5.09 -13.22 11.80
N ALA A 266 4.82 -12.60 12.95
CA ALA A 266 5.55 -12.89 14.19
C ALA A 266 5.50 -14.37 14.64
N PRO A 267 4.36 -15.10 14.55
CA PRO A 267 4.32 -16.51 14.90
C PRO A 267 5.27 -17.40 14.06
N LEU A 268 5.50 -17.05 12.79
CA LEU A 268 6.42 -17.78 11.92
C LEU A 268 7.83 -17.15 11.85
N GLY A 269 8.01 -15.93 12.35
CA GLY A 269 9.28 -15.23 12.36
C GLY A 269 9.76 -14.80 10.97
N VAL A 270 8.84 -14.45 10.06
CA VAL A 270 9.16 -14.09 8.68
C VAL A 270 8.49 -12.80 8.24
N TYR A 271 9.16 -12.05 7.36
CA TYR A 271 8.53 -10.99 6.59
C TYR A 271 7.82 -11.59 5.39
N MET A 272 6.59 -11.15 5.13
CA MET A 272 5.78 -11.58 3.99
C MET A 272 5.46 -10.38 3.12
N MET A 273 5.54 -10.55 1.81
CA MET A 273 5.18 -9.56 0.82
C MET A 273 4.15 -10.15 -0.15
N ALA A 274 3.00 -9.49 -0.29
CA ALA A 274 2.12 -9.69 -1.43
C ALA A 274 2.40 -8.58 -2.44
N ASN A 275 2.53 -8.91 -3.72
CA ASN A 275 2.69 -7.91 -4.76
C ASN A 275 1.94 -8.29 -6.03
N TRP A 276 1.71 -7.31 -6.89
CA TRP A 276 0.90 -7.46 -8.09
C TRP A 276 1.49 -6.69 -9.27
N GLY A 277 1.17 -7.15 -10.47
CA GLY A 277 1.52 -6.51 -11.73
C GLY A 277 0.26 -6.23 -12.56
N MET A 278 0.21 -5.09 -13.26
CA MET A 278 -0.97 -4.64 -13.99
C MET A 278 -1.20 -5.48 -15.26
N GLY A 279 -2.35 -6.14 -15.34
CA GLY A 279 -2.76 -6.87 -16.54
C GLY A 279 -3.18 -5.92 -17.66
N CYS A 280 -2.27 -5.62 -18.59
CA CYS A 280 -2.52 -4.66 -19.68
C CYS A 280 -3.10 -5.30 -20.96
N ASP A 281 -3.86 -4.53 -21.74
CA ASP A 281 -4.25 -4.91 -23.12
C ASP A 281 -3.07 -4.77 -24.10
N SER A 282 -3.31 -5.06 -25.39
CA SER A 282 -2.29 -4.95 -26.44
C SER A 282 -1.78 -3.53 -26.66
N ASP A 283 -2.55 -2.51 -26.27
CA ASP A 283 -2.18 -1.10 -26.38
C ASP A 283 -1.53 -0.57 -25.09
N GLY A 284 -1.35 -1.43 -24.08
CA GLY A 284 -0.75 -1.10 -22.80
C GLY A 284 -1.71 -0.43 -21.82
N ARG A 285 -3.02 -0.40 -22.09
CA ARG A 285 -4.01 0.18 -21.16
C ARG A 285 -4.22 -0.73 -19.96
N TRP A 286 -4.51 -0.12 -18.82
CA TRP A 286 -4.83 -0.81 -17.57
C TRP A 286 -5.93 -1.86 -17.72
N PHE A 287 -5.83 -2.95 -16.96
CA PHE A 287 -6.89 -3.96 -16.81
C PHE A 287 -7.46 -4.57 -18.11
N GLY A 288 -6.65 -4.69 -19.16
CA GLY A 288 -7.00 -5.43 -20.37
C GLY A 288 -7.11 -6.95 -20.18
N LYS A 289 -6.39 -7.49 -19.19
CA LYS A 289 -6.37 -8.90 -18.80
C LYS A 289 -6.27 -9.03 -17.27
N PRO A 290 -6.46 -10.23 -16.69
CA PRO A 290 -6.18 -10.45 -15.28
C PRO A 290 -4.76 -10.03 -14.88
N SER A 291 -4.62 -9.46 -13.70
CA SER A 291 -3.34 -9.01 -13.14
C SER A 291 -2.45 -10.18 -12.72
N TYR A 292 -1.19 -9.88 -12.42
CA TYR A 292 -0.28 -10.81 -11.76
C TYR A 292 -0.49 -10.73 -10.23
N LEU A 293 -0.38 -11.86 -9.53
CA LEU A 293 -0.25 -11.93 -8.08
C LEU A 293 0.95 -12.81 -7.69
N GLY A 294 1.75 -12.36 -6.73
CA GLY A 294 2.80 -13.17 -6.13
C GLY A 294 2.92 -12.97 -4.62
N PHE A 295 3.50 -13.96 -3.95
CA PHE A 295 3.91 -13.86 -2.56
C PHE A 295 5.38 -14.20 -2.39
N TRP A 296 6.07 -13.39 -1.60
CA TRP A 296 7.46 -13.57 -1.23
C TRP A 296 7.64 -13.58 0.27
N ILE A 297 8.66 -14.29 0.74
CA ILE A 297 9.08 -14.29 2.15
C ILE A 297 10.55 -13.90 2.28
N ALA A 298 10.91 -13.32 3.42
CA ALA A 298 12.29 -13.00 3.77
C ALA A 298 12.54 -13.10 5.28
N ALA A 299 13.79 -13.34 5.66
CA ALA A 299 14.24 -13.30 7.05
C ALA A 299 14.59 -11.88 7.53
N GLN A 300 14.85 -10.96 6.60
CA GLN A 300 15.17 -9.56 6.85
C GLN A 300 14.23 -8.67 6.02
N PRO A 301 13.92 -7.43 6.45
CA PRO A 301 13.04 -6.56 5.68
C PRO A 301 13.63 -6.17 4.32
N TRP A 302 14.96 -6.17 4.16
CA TRP A 302 15.65 -5.94 2.88
C TRP A 302 15.94 -7.23 2.07
N GLY A 303 15.31 -8.36 2.43
CA GLY A 303 15.49 -9.62 1.70
C GLY A 303 16.76 -10.41 2.08
N PRO A 304 17.16 -11.42 1.28
CA PRO A 304 16.58 -11.78 -0.02
C PRO A 304 15.12 -12.22 0.07
N TRP A 305 14.34 -11.77 -0.89
CA TRP A 305 12.94 -12.15 -1.06
C TRP A 305 12.85 -13.42 -1.90
N ASN A 306 12.27 -14.47 -1.32
CA ASN A 306 12.05 -15.76 -1.98
C ASN A 306 10.58 -15.89 -2.36
N GLN A 307 10.29 -16.12 -3.64
CA GLN A 307 8.92 -16.32 -4.10
C GLN A 307 8.41 -17.70 -3.67
N VAL A 308 7.21 -17.73 -3.07
CA VAL A 308 6.54 -18.96 -2.62
C VAL A 308 5.18 -19.17 -3.29
N TYR A 309 4.73 -18.21 -4.11
CA TYR A 309 3.51 -18.29 -4.89
C TYR A 309 3.57 -17.37 -6.09
N GLU A 310 3.01 -17.84 -7.21
CA GLU A 310 2.82 -17.07 -8.44
C GLU A 310 1.48 -17.44 -9.08
N GLU A 311 0.75 -16.41 -9.49
CA GLU A 311 -0.41 -16.52 -10.35
C GLU A 311 -0.34 -15.41 -11.41
N THR A 312 0.06 -15.78 -12.63
CA THR A 312 0.22 -14.83 -13.75
C THR A 312 -1.10 -14.42 -14.40
N ALA A 313 -2.23 -14.84 -13.83
CA ALA A 313 -3.57 -14.47 -14.25
C ALA A 313 -4.47 -14.57 -13.03
N TRP A 314 -4.37 -13.60 -12.13
CA TRP A 314 -5.04 -13.61 -10.84
C TRP A 314 -6.56 -13.52 -11.00
N VAL A 315 -7.24 -14.63 -10.70
CA VAL A 315 -8.69 -14.79 -10.85
C VAL A 315 -9.32 -15.23 -9.53
N PRO A 316 -9.60 -14.30 -8.59
CA PRO A 316 -10.26 -14.61 -7.33
C PRO A 316 -11.54 -15.43 -7.53
N GLU A 317 -11.69 -16.53 -6.77
CA GLU A 317 -12.80 -17.50 -6.91
C GLU A 317 -13.00 -18.08 -8.34
N GLY A 318 -12.00 -17.97 -9.22
CA GLY A 318 -12.09 -18.40 -10.61
C GLY A 318 -12.87 -17.44 -11.53
N ASP A 319 -13.13 -16.21 -11.09
CA ASP A 319 -13.78 -15.18 -11.89
C ASP A 319 -12.82 -14.64 -12.95
N SER A 320 -12.98 -15.07 -14.21
CA SER A 320 -12.13 -14.63 -15.33
C SER A 320 -12.34 -13.18 -15.75
N ALA A 321 -13.45 -12.57 -15.33
CA ALA A 321 -13.71 -11.16 -15.56
C ALA A 321 -13.05 -10.26 -14.49
N ALA A 322 -12.53 -10.84 -13.40
CA ALA A 322 -11.83 -10.08 -12.37
C ALA A 322 -10.63 -9.33 -12.94
N ARG A 323 -10.40 -8.14 -12.38
CA ARG A 323 -9.26 -7.26 -12.61
C ARG A 323 -8.72 -6.88 -11.24
N ALA A 324 -8.35 -7.91 -10.48
CA ALA A 324 -7.91 -7.78 -9.12
C ALA A 324 -6.55 -7.06 -9.04
N TYR A 325 -6.38 -6.17 -8.07
CA TYR A 325 -5.15 -5.42 -7.84
C TYR A 325 -5.01 -5.00 -6.38
N GLN A 326 -3.81 -4.51 -6.04
CA GLN A 326 -3.50 -3.98 -4.72
C GLN A 326 -3.83 -4.94 -3.57
N PRO A 327 -3.23 -6.14 -3.59
CA PRO A 327 -3.36 -7.09 -2.49
C PRO A 327 -2.75 -6.50 -1.22
N GLN A 328 -3.51 -6.46 -0.14
CA GLN A 328 -3.10 -5.98 1.18
C GLN A 328 -3.25 -7.11 2.21
N ILE A 329 -2.13 -7.52 2.80
CA ILE A 329 -2.18 -8.46 3.94
C ILE A 329 -2.62 -7.66 5.15
N ILE A 330 -3.78 -7.99 5.72
CA ILE A 330 -4.36 -7.20 6.82
C ILE A 330 -3.68 -7.59 8.14
N PRO A 331 -2.91 -6.69 8.80
CA PRO A 331 -1.97 -7.07 9.86
C PRO A 331 -2.62 -7.80 11.05
N LYS A 332 -3.81 -7.36 11.49
CA LYS A 332 -4.53 -8.00 12.61
C LYS A 332 -5.15 -9.35 12.24
N TRP A 333 -5.30 -9.64 10.95
CA TRP A 333 -5.99 -10.84 10.46
C TRP A 333 -5.05 -12.00 10.16
N ILE A 334 -3.77 -11.91 10.56
CA ILE A 334 -2.88 -13.05 10.64
C ILE A 334 -3.33 -13.95 11.81
N ALA A 335 -3.49 -15.24 11.55
CA ALA A 335 -3.91 -16.21 12.55
C ALA A 335 -2.87 -16.34 13.67
N LYS A 336 -3.29 -16.80 14.86
CA LYS A 336 -2.42 -16.91 16.04
C LYS A 336 -1.22 -17.83 15.83
N ASP A 337 -1.36 -18.86 14.99
CA ASP A 337 -0.30 -19.77 14.59
C ASP A 337 0.52 -19.27 13.39
N GLY A 338 0.13 -18.13 12.81
CA GLY A 338 0.72 -17.56 11.62
C GLY A 338 0.49 -18.35 10.33
N LYS A 339 -0.30 -19.43 10.34
CA LYS A 339 -0.47 -20.34 9.19
C LYS A 339 -1.62 -19.95 8.26
N SER A 340 -2.35 -18.90 8.58
CA SER A 340 -3.31 -18.29 7.67
C SER A 340 -3.42 -16.79 7.92
N PHE A 341 -3.91 -16.07 6.91
CA PHE A 341 -4.24 -14.66 7.02
C PHE A 341 -5.41 -14.32 6.11
N TRP A 342 -5.87 -13.08 6.15
CA TRP A 342 -6.84 -12.56 5.20
C TRP A 342 -6.19 -11.49 4.31
N LEU A 343 -6.35 -11.67 3.02
CA LEU A 343 -5.88 -10.74 1.99
C LEU A 343 -7.04 -9.86 1.56
N ALA A 344 -6.91 -8.54 1.72
CA ALA A 344 -7.81 -7.58 1.10
C ALA A 344 -7.31 -7.21 -0.30
N PHE A 345 -8.19 -6.86 -1.22
CA PHE A 345 -7.81 -6.37 -2.55
C PHE A 345 -8.96 -5.64 -3.23
N THR A 346 -8.65 -4.87 -4.26
CA THR A 346 -9.65 -4.27 -5.13
C THR A 346 -9.84 -5.13 -6.36
N ASP A 347 -11.06 -5.15 -6.88
CA ASP A 347 -11.37 -5.68 -8.20
C ASP A 347 -11.91 -4.54 -9.07
N TYR A 348 -11.30 -4.27 -10.24
CA TYR A 348 -11.76 -3.25 -11.20
C TYR A 348 -12.65 -3.88 -12.27
N GLN A 349 -13.81 -4.39 -11.86
CA GLN A 349 -14.67 -5.18 -12.75
C GLN A 349 -15.79 -4.34 -13.37
N GLU A 350 -16.22 -4.70 -14.58
CA GLU A 350 -17.52 -4.31 -15.11
C GLU A 350 -18.60 -5.25 -14.55
N ILE A 351 -19.56 -4.71 -13.80
CA ILE A 351 -20.69 -5.49 -13.28
C ILE A 351 -21.99 -4.92 -13.84
N ASN A 352 -22.78 -5.77 -14.51
CA ASN A 352 -24.09 -5.41 -15.08
C ASN A 352 -24.06 -4.16 -15.99
N GLY A 353 -23.04 -4.03 -16.83
CA GLY A 353 -22.90 -2.88 -17.74
C GLY A 353 -22.51 -1.58 -17.05
N LYS A 354 -22.13 -1.62 -15.77
CA LYS A 354 -21.66 -0.45 -15.00
C LYS A 354 -20.18 -0.60 -14.71
N LEU A 355 -19.40 0.27 -15.35
CA LEU A 355 -17.99 0.48 -15.09
C LEU A 355 -17.76 1.74 -14.25
N PRO A 356 -16.71 1.77 -13.41
CA PRO A 356 -16.06 0.63 -12.78
C PRO A 356 -16.72 0.28 -11.43
N TYR A 357 -16.90 -1.01 -11.16
CA TYR A 357 -17.14 -1.48 -9.80
C TYR A 357 -15.79 -1.70 -9.13
N THR A 358 -15.39 -0.80 -8.23
CA THR A 358 -14.28 -1.00 -7.30
C THR A 358 -14.85 -1.27 -5.92
N CYS A 359 -14.38 -2.33 -5.26
CA CYS A 359 -14.87 -2.71 -3.93
C CYS A 359 -13.78 -3.34 -3.07
N PHE A 360 -14.04 -3.36 -1.76
CA PHE A 360 -13.22 -4.08 -0.80
C PHE A 360 -13.59 -5.56 -0.87
N ASN A 361 -12.67 -6.35 -1.42
CA ASN A 361 -12.73 -7.80 -1.34
C ASN A 361 -11.80 -8.26 -0.23
N CYS A 362 -12.17 -9.30 0.50
CA CYS A 362 -11.21 -10.04 1.31
C CYS A 362 -11.39 -11.55 1.16
N GLN A 363 -10.28 -12.28 1.12
CA GLN A 363 -10.26 -13.74 0.97
C GLN A 363 -9.27 -14.34 1.95
N LYS A 364 -9.61 -15.52 2.51
CA LYS A 364 -8.73 -16.23 3.42
C LYS A 364 -7.61 -16.93 2.64
N VAL A 365 -6.41 -16.89 3.19
CA VAL A 365 -5.19 -17.44 2.62
C VAL A 365 -4.54 -18.37 3.62
N GLU A 366 -4.14 -19.56 3.17
CA GLU A 366 -3.40 -20.55 3.95
C GLU A 366 -1.93 -20.53 3.56
N ILE A 367 -1.04 -20.62 4.55
CA ILE A 367 0.40 -20.75 4.39
C ILE A 367 0.76 -22.21 4.59
N LEU A 368 1.33 -22.83 3.55
CA LEU A 368 1.77 -24.21 3.58
C LEU A 368 3.14 -24.30 4.24
N THR A 369 3.26 -25.17 5.24
CA THR A 369 4.47 -25.32 6.05
C THR A 369 4.87 -26.79 6.17
N GLU A 370 6.17 -27.07 6.15
CA GLU A 370 6.74 -28.38 6.54
C GLU A 370 7.02 -28.49 8.04
#